data_AF-A0A936JGT1-F1
#
_entry.id   AF-A0A936JGT1-F1
#
_cell.length_a   1.000
_cell.length_b   1.000
_cell.length_c   1.000
_cell.angle_alpha   90.00
_cell.angle_beta   90.00
_cell.angle_gamma   90.00
#
_symmetry.space_group_name_H-M   'P 1'
#
loop_
_entity.id
_entity.type
_entity.pdbx_description
1 polymer ?
#
loop_
_entity_poly.entity_id
_entity_poly.type
_entity_poly.pdbx_seq_one_letter_code
_entity_poly.pdbx_strand_id
1 'polypeptide(L)'
;METKATNQKKCNPIKIKNLKNQILKKAKKNKALTKWELKFNKIIGQTRYKIERTFGSIKRWFNGGVARYRGIAKMHTQNLMESMAYNLYRSPGIIMPSGKI
;
A
#
# COMPACT_ATOMS: atom_id res chain seq x y z
N MET A 1 -22.27 32.77 4.47
CA MET A 1 -20.96 32.07 4.29
C MET A 1 -21.15 30.61 4.68
N GLU A 2 -21.60 29.79 3.73
CA GLU A 2 -21.89 28.38 3.95
C GLU A 2 -20.58 27.58 4.06
N THR A 3 -20.30 27.02 5.24
CA THR A 3 -19.25 26.01 5.37
C THR A 3 -19.79 24.69 4.86
N LYS A 4 -19.51 24.37 3.60
CA LYS A 4 -19.80 23.07 2.99
C LYS A 4 -19.03 21.98 3.74
N ALA A 5 -19.63 21.43 4.79
CA ALA A 5 -19.22 20.19 5.41
C ALA A 5 -19.29 19.11 4.33
N THR A 6 -18.11 18.68 3.85
CA THR A 6 -18.01 17.70 2.77
C THR A 6 -18.58 16.38 3.25
N ASN A 7 -19.80 16.11 2.78
CA ASN A 7 -20.52 14.86 2.70
C ASN A 7 -19.69 13.62 3.13
N GLN A 8 -19.87 13.21 4.38
CA GLN A 8 -19.35 11.95 4.91
C GLN A 8 -20.47 10.89 5.00
N LYS A 9 -21.42 10.91 4.05
CA LYS A 9 -22.36 9.81 3.80
C LYS A 9 -21.96 9.10 2.50
N LYS A 10 -20.80 8.45 2.50
CA LYS A 10 -20.51 7.37 1.55
C LYS A 10 -20.60 6.06 2.32
N CYS A 11 -21.41 5.14 1.81
CA CYS A 11 -21.47 3.77 2.30
C CYS A 11 -20.03 3.22 2.28
N ASN A 12 -19.39 3.14 3.46
CA ASN A 12 -18.01 2.70 3.54
C ASN A 12 -18.01 1.22 3.17
N PRO A 13 -17.39 0.78 2.06
CA PRO A 13 -17.39 -0.64 1.65
C PRO A 13 -16.82 -1.55 2.74
N ILE A 14 -16.01 -0.98 3.64
CA ILE A 14 -15.49 -1.61 4.86
C ILE A 14 -16.61 -2.04 5.82
N LYS A 15 -17.65 -1.19 5.99
CA LYS A 15 -18.81 -1.49 6.84
C LYS A 15 -19.70 -2.57 6.22
N ILE A 16 -19.90 -2.52 4.90
CA ILE A 16 -20.68 -3.53 4.16
C ILE A 16 -20.06 -4.93 4.33
N LYS A 17 -18.73 -5.00 4.34
CA LYS A 17 -17.97 -6.25 4.45
C LYS A 17 -17.62 -6.63 5.90
N ASN A 18 -18.14 -5.94 6.91
CA ASN A 18 -17.82 -6.14 8.34
C ASN A 18 -16.30 -6.18 8.65
N LEU A 19 -15.51 -5.37 7.93
CA LEU A 19 -14.06 -5.33 8.09
C LEU A 19 -13.64 -4.26 9.11
N LYS A 20 -12.55 -4.54 9.85
CA LYS A 20 -11.92 -3.54 10.72
C LYS A 20 -11.29 -2.44 9.87
N ASN A 21 -11.60 -1.18 10.19
CA ASN A 21 -11.04 -0.03 9.48
C ASN A 21 -9.56 0.18 9.85
N GLN A 22 -8.68 -0.05 8.89
CA GLN A 22 -7.22 0.16 9.03
C GLN A 22 -6.72 1.32 8.16
N ILE A 23 -7.60 2.28 7.84
CA ILE A 23 -7.21 3.49 7.10
C ILE A 23 -6.52 4.48 8.06
N LEU A 24 -5.31 4.93 7.68
CA LEU A 24 -4.56 5.96 8.40
C LEU A 24 -5.37 7.26 8.53
N LYS A 25 -5.35 7.83 9.74
CA LYS A 25 -5.98 9.12 10.02
C LYS A 25 -5.09 10.24 9.49
N LYS A 26 -5.69 11.22 8.81
CA LYS A 26 -5.01 12.42 8.31
C LYS A 26 -5.34 13.61 9.20
N ALA A 27 -4.36 14.48 9.42
CA ALA A 27 -4.57 15.77 10.05
C ALA A 27 -5.51 16.62 9.19
N LYS A 28 -6.27 17.51 9.82
CA LYS A 28 -7.10 18.50 9.13
C LYS A 28 -6.62 19.90 9.49
N LYS A 29 -7.00 20.90 8.70
CA LYS A 29 -6.69 22.31 9.00
C LYS A 29 -7.14 22.63 10.42
N ASN A 30 -6.24 23.20 11.22
CA ASN A 30 -6.45 23.55 12.63
C ASN A 30 -6.80 22.38 13.56
N LYS A 31 -6.57 21.13 13.15
CA LYS A 31 -6.80 19.95 13.99
C LYS A 31 -5.66 18.94 13.82
N ALA A 32 -4.74 18.98 14.78
CA ALA A 32 -3.68 17.99 14.92
C ALA A 32 -4.24 16.61 15.27
N LEU A 33 -3.48 15.55 14.98
CA LEU A 33 -3.85 14.20 15.41
C LEU A 33 -3.76 14.10 16.93
N THR A 34 -4.71 13.37 17.50
CA THR A 34 -4.65 12.97 18.91
C THR A 34 -3.53 11.95 19.14
N LYS A 35 -3.07 11.84 20.40
CA LYS A 35 -2.04 10.84 20.78
C LYS A 35 -2.44 9.41 20.40
N TRP A 36 -3.72 9.08 20.52
CA TRP A 36 -4.26 7.77 20.12
C TRP A 36 -4.25 7.55 18.62
N GLU A 37 -4.63 8.55 17.82
CA GLU A 37 -4.58 8.47 16.36
C GLU A 37 -3.14 8.32 15.85
N LEU A 38 -2.17 9.00 16.49
CA LEU A 38 -0.75 8.81 16.19
C LEU A 38 -0.28 7.39 16.50
N LYS A 39 -0.65 6.84 17.66
CA LYS A 39 -0.31 5.46 18.03
C LYS A 39 -0.94 4.45 17.07
N PHE A 40 -2.20 4.64 16.71
CA PHE A 40 -2.92 3.85 15.72
C PHE A 40 -2.24 3.89 14.34
N ASN A 41 -1.88 5.08 13.87
CA ASN A 41 -1.15 5.26 12.62
C ASN A 41 0.22 4.58 12.64
N LYS A 42 0.94 4.62 13.77
CA LYS A 42 2.23 3.97 13.94
C LYS A 42 2.12 2.44 13.79
N ILE A 43 1.10 1.83 14.39
CA ILE A 43 0.88 0.38 14.29
C ILE A 43 0.52 -0.02 12.86
N ILE A 44 -0.45 0.65 12.24
CA ILE A 44 -0.87 0.34 10.86
C ILE A 44 0.23 0.64 9.85
N GLY A 45 1.05 1.66 10.12
CA GLY A 45 2.20 2.04 9.30
C GLY A 45 3.18 0.88 9.11
N GLN A 46 3.36 0.01 10.11
CA GLN A 46 4.25 -1.15 9.99
C GLN A 46 3.76 -2.14 8.93
N THR A 47 2.46 -2.44 8.90
CA THR A 47 1.86 -3.32 7.90
C THR A 47 1.88 -2.68 6.52
N ARG A 48 1.50 -1.40 6.42
CA ARG A 48 1.53 -0.66 5.16
C ARG A 48 2.93 -0.58 4.58
N TYR A 49 3.94 -0.35 5.41
CA TYR A 49 5.32 -0.26 4.98
C TYR A 49 5.77 -1.53 4.25
N LYS A 50 5.38 -2.72 4.74
CA LYS A 50 5.70 -3.98 4.06
C LYS A 50 5.10 -4.04 2.65
N ILE A 51 3.85 -3.61 2.51
CA ILE A 51 3.09 -3.60 1.24
C ILE A 51 3.62 -2.51 0.29
N GLU A 52 3.83 -1.30 0.77
CA GLU A 52 4.30 -0.18 -0.04
C GLU A 52 5.73 -0.41 -0.51
N ARG A 53 6.58 -1.03 0.33
CA ARG A 53 7.93 -1.45 -0.07
C ARG A 53 7.89 -2.46 -1.21
N THR A 54 7.02 -3.48 -1.18
CA THR A 54 6.95 -4.48 -2.27
C THR A 54 6.55 -3.83 -3.58
N PHE A 55 5.51 -2.98 -3.58
CA PHE A 55 5.11 -2.26 -4.79
C PHE A 55 6.16 -1.27 -5.28
N GLY A 56 6.82 -0.55 -4.37
CA GLY A 56 7.91 0.37 -4.70
C GLY A 56 9.09 -0.35 -5.35
N SER A 57 9.47 -1.51 -4.82
CA SER A 57 10.51 -2.36 -5.39
C SER A 57 10.14 -2.89 -6.78
N ILE A 58 8.91 -3.38 -6.97
CA ILE A 58 8.45 -3.86 -8.29
C ILE A 58 8.53 -2.73 -9.33
N LYS A 59 8.03 -1.54 -8.98
CA LYS A 59 8.12 -0.36 -9.84
C LYS A 59 9.56 0.04 -10.14
N ARG A 60 10.46 -0.03 -9.16
CA ARG A 60 11.86 0.40 -9.32
C ARG A 60 12.73 -0.60 -10.06
N TRP A 61 12.62 -1.90 -9.76
CA TRP A 61 13.51 -2.93 -10.30
C TRP A 61 13.05 -3.48 -11.64
N PHE A 62 11.73 -3.55 -11.87
CA PHE A 62 11.17 -4.15 -13.08
C PHE A 62 10.49 -3.12 -14.00
N ASN A 63 10.57 -1.83 -13.66
CA ASN A 63 9.79 -0.73 -14.25
C ASN A 63 8.28 -1.05 -14.30
N GLY A 64 7.79 -1.73 -13.26
CA GLY A 64 6.37 -2.03 -13.11
C GLY A 64 5.52 -0.76 -12.98
N GLY A 65 4.21 -0.90 -13.19
CA GLY A 65 3.26 0.22 -13.13
C GLY A 65 3.07 0.99 -14.43
N VAL A 66 3.80 0.62 -15.49
CA VAL A 66 3.53 1.08 -16.87
C VAL A 66 2.95 -0.08 -17.68
N ALA A 67 1.89 0.23 -18.44
CA ALA A 67 1.29 -0.75 -19.33
C ALA A 67 2.14 -0.93 -20.60
N ARG A 68 2.97 -1.98 -20.64
CA ARG A 68 3.78 -2.35 -21.81
C ARG A 68 2.97 -3.07 -22.91
N TYR A 69 2.16 -4.04 -22.54
CA TYR A 69 1.33 -4.83 -23.45
C TYR A 69 -0.10 -4.30 -23.59
N ARG A 70 -0.68 -4.45 -24.78
CA ARG A 70 -2.09 -4.16 -25.02
C ARG A 70 -2.97 -5.31 -24.54
N GLY A 71 -3.99 -4.98 -23.74
CA GLY A 71 -5.01 -5.93 -23.25
C GLY A 71 -4.78 -6.38 -21.80
N ILE A 72 -5.90 -6.59 -21.09
CA ILE A 72 -5.91 -6.90 -19.65
C ILE A 72 -5.23 -8.24 -19.35
N ALA A 73 -5.45 -9.26 -20.18
CA ALA A 73 -4.85 -10.59 -19.97
C ALA A 73 -3.32 -10.53 -19.99
N LYS A 74 -2.73 -9.85 -20.99
CA LYS A 74 -1.27 -9.69 -21.12
C LYS A 74 -0.67 -8.83 -20.01
N MET A 75 -1.40 -7.79 -19.58
CA MET A 75 -1.05 -7.00 -18.40
C MET A 75 -1.04 -7.84 -17.12
N HIS A 76 -2.05 -8.69 -16.95
CA HIS A 76 -2.17 -9.55 -15.79
C HIS A 76 -1.01 -10.55 -15.71
N THR A 77 -0.67 -11.18 -16.83
CA THR A 77 0.49 -12.09 -16.90
C THR A 77 1.80 -11.35 -16.62
N GLN A 78 1.99 -10.13 -17.12
CA GLN A 78 3.16 -9.31 -16.80
C GLN A 78 3.26 -9.06 -15.28
N ASN A 79 2.17 -8.63 -14.65
CA ASN A 79 2.14 -8.36 -13.22
C ASN A 79 2.43 -9.62 -12.37
N LEU A 80 1.95 -10.79 -12.80
CA LEU A 80 2.28 -12.07 -12.17
C LEU A 80 3.76 -12.41 -12.29
N MET A 81 4.35 -12.27 -13.48
CA MET A 81 5.78 -12.50 -13.69
C MET A 81 6.65 -11.55 -12.87
N GLU A 82 6.31 -10.26 -12.82
CA GLU A 82 7.00 -9.28 -11.97
C GLU A 82 6.91 -9.63 -10.48
N SER A 83 5.77 -10.16 -10.03
CA SER A 83 5.59 -10.62 -8.64
C SER A 83 6.45 -11.84 -8.31
N MET A 84 6.57 -12.79 -9.25
CA MET A 84 7.45 -13.95 -9.09
C MET A 84 8.93 -13.53 -9.08
N ALA A 85 9.34 -12.68 -10.03
CA ALA A 85 10.69 -12.14 -10.11
C ALA A 85 11.07 -11.38 -8.84
N TYR A 86 10.15 -10.60 -8.27
CA TYR A 86 10.36 -9.92 -6.99
C TYR A 86 10.67 -10.89 -5.85
N ASN A 87 9.90 -11.99 -5.73
CA ASN A 87 10.10 -12.98 -4.69
C ASN A 87 11.48 -13.66 -4.83
N LEU A 88 11.88 -13.99 -6.05
CA LEU A 88 13.18 -14.60 -6.35
C LEU A 88 14.34 -13.63 -6.10
N TYR A 89 14.21 -12.36 -6.44
CA TYR A 89 15.26 -11.35 -6.19
C TYR A 89 15.43 -11.07 -4.69
N ARG A 90 14.35 -11.18 -3.91
CA ARG A 90 14.38 -10.91 -2.47
C ARG A 90 14.81 -12.11 -1.63
N SER A 91 14.64 -13.34 -2.11
CA SER A 91 14.92 -14.55 -1.32
C SER A 91 16.38 -14.71 -0.86
N PRO A 92 17.43 -14.32 -1.62
CA PRO A 92 18.80 -14.49 -1.17
C PRO A 92 19.10 -13.67 0.09
N GLY A 93 18.60 -12.44 0.18
CA GLY A 93 18.77 -11.60 1.37
C GLY A 93 17.98 -12.04 2.61
N ILE A 94 17.06 -13.00 2.45
CA ILE A 94 16.32 -13.63 3.57
C ILE A 94 17.03 -14.91 4.01
N ILE A 95 17.48 -15.73 3.06
CA ILE A 95 18.09 -17.04 3.30
C ILE A 95 19.56 -16.89 3.72
N MET A 96 20.29 -15.93 3.16
CA MET A 96 21.68 -15.62 3.50
C MET A 96 21.86 -14.13 3.84
N PRO A 97 21.52 -13.70 5.06
CA PRO A 97 21.67 -12.31 5.48
C PRO A 97 23.14 -11.86 5.61
N SER A 98 24.06 -12.82 5.78
CA SER A 98 25.50 -12.62 6.03
C SER A 98 26.39 -12.75 4.78
N GLY A 99 25.80 -13.04 3.61
CA GLY A 99 26.53 -13.11 2.35
C GLY A 99 26.86 -11.72 1.84
N LYS A 100 28.09 -11.24 2.13
CA LYS A 100 28.71 -10.22 1.28
C LYS A 100 28.74 -10.78 -0.15
N ILE A 101 28.10 -10.07 -1.07
CA ILE A 101 28.44 -10.13 -2.49
C ILE A 101 29.61 -9.16 -2.68
#